data_AF-A0A1R4KFW3-F1
#
_entry.id   AF-A0A1R4KFW3-F1
#
_cell.length_a   1.000
_cell.length_b   1.000
_cell.length_c   1.000
_cell.angle_alpha   90.00
_cell.angle_beta   90.00
_cell.angle_gamma   90.00
#
_symmetry.space_group_name_H-M   'P 1'
#
loop_
_entity.id
_entity.type
_entity.pdbx_description
1 polymer ?
#
loop_
_entity_poly.entity_id
_entity_poly.type
_entity_poly.pdbx_seq_one_letter_code
_entity_poly.pdbx_strand_id
1 'polypeptide(L)'
;MSVSLILVPAALAIAGIIGTAGAAGAASMSTDEETSSGGSGPTPIEVHTRMKDASLLASALQDLGASNVDTVDGALTAVVGDLSLRMTRDEDDIWTAHITGADGRDAQAADATALIEQVDAAYARRVQREVAARIRTRADNAGFELVSESREEDDSVTMVLAVREQL
;
A
#
# COMPACT_ATOMS: atom_id res chain seq x y z
N MET A 1 -9.97 -0.76 -8.05
CA MET A 1 -8.79 -1.51 -7.56
C MET A 1 -9.15 -1.95 -6.15
N SER A 2 -9.00 -3.23 -5.80
CA SER A 2 -9.42 -3.74 -4.48
C SER A 2 -8.21 -3.80 -3.55
N VAL A 3 -8.27 -3.09 -2.42
CA VAL A 3 -7.29 -3.16 -1.34
C VAL A 3 -7.82 -4.15 -0.30
N SER A 4 -7.05 -5.19 0.02
CA SER A 4 -7.39 -6.14 1.07
C SER A 4 -6.47 -5.91 2.27
N LEU A 5 -7.06 -5.53 3.40
CA LEU A 5 -6.37 -5.32 4.67
C LEU A 5 -6.55 -6.56 5.54
N ILE A 6 -5.44 -7.18 5.97
CA ILE A 6 -5.47 -8.29 6.92
C ILE A 6 -4.74 -7.84 8.19
N LEU A 7 -5.50 -7.77 9.29
CA LEU A 7 -4.98 -7.49 10.63
C LEU A 7 -4.51 -8.81 11.23
N VAL A 8 -3.21 -8.99 11.40
CA VAL A 8 -2.66 -10.18 12.06
C VAL A 8 -2.42 -9.87 13.54
N PRO A 9 -3.09 -10.54 14.48
CA PRO A 9 -2.78 -10.39 15.90
C PRO A 9 -1.37 -10.93 16.18
N ALA A 10 -0.52 -10.13 16.84
CA ALA A 10 0.87 -10.46 17.15
C ALA A 10 1.08 -11.63 18.15
N ALA A 11 0.06 -12.46 18.40
CA ALA A 11 0.11 -13.55 19.38
C ALA A 11 0.72 -14.88 18.86
N LEU A 12 1.16 -14.94 17.60
CA LEU A 12 1.73 -16.17 17.00
C LEU A 12 3.25 -16.25 17.14
N ALA A 13 3.78 -16.07 18.35
CA ALA A 13 5.14 -16.49 18.68
C ALA A 13 5.08 -17.91 19.28
N ILE A 14 4.92 -18.93 18.44
CA ILE A 14 5.05 -20.33 18.86
C ILE A 14 6.55 -20.60 19.08
N ALA A 15 7.03 -20.36 20.29
CA ALA A 15 8.34 -20.83 20.74
C ALA A 15 8.30 -22.35 20.91
N GLY A 16 8.51 -23.07 19.81
CA GLY A 16 8.72 -24.51 19.83
C GLY A 16 10.08 -24.84 20.44
N ILE A 17 10.08 -25.33 21.69
CA ILE A 17 11.11 -26.25 22.17
C ILE A 17 10.38 -27.40 22.87
N ILE A 18 10.10 -28.44 22.08
CA ILE A 18 9.77 -29.77 22.59
C ILE A 18 11.08 -30.34 23.14
N GLY A 19 11.30 -30.16 24.44
CA GLY A 19 12.38 -30.77 25.20
C GLY A 19 11.80 -31.76 26.20
N THR A 20 12.04 -33.05 25.95
CA THR A 20 11.61 -34.20 26.74
C THR A 20 12.11 -34.17 28.19
N ALA A 21 11.21 -34.33 29.17
CA ALA A 21 11.31 -35.23 30.34
C ALA A 21 10.61 -34.68 31.59
N GLY A 22 9.76 -35.51 32.22
CA GLY A 22 9.46 -35.43 33.66
C GLY A 22 8.02 -35.09 34.02
N ALA A 23 7.28 -36.12 34.46
CA ALA A 23 5.98 -35.99 35.11
C ALA A 23 6.10 -35.38 36.51
N ALA A 24 5.23 -34.43 36.86
CA ALA A 24 4.57 -34.26 38.17
C ALA A 24 3.86 -32.90 38.21
N GLY A 25 2.57 -32.90 38.55
CA GLY A 25 1.70 -31.75 38.43
C GLY A 25 1.83 -30.68 39.51
N ALA A 26 1.03 -29.62 39.33
CA ALA A 26 0.38 -28.90 40.41
C ALA A 26 -0.78 -28.10 39.80
N ALA A 27 -1.99 -28.45 40.19
CA ALA A 27 -3.18 -27.62 40.02
C ALA A 27 -3.11 -26.43 40.98
N SER A 28 -3.49 -25.24 40.53
CA SER A 28 -4.03 -24.16 41.38
C SER A 28 -4.83 -23.23 40.48
N MET A 29 -6.15 -23.39 40.47
CA MET A 29 -7.12 -22.55 41.18
C MET A 29 -7.43 -21.23 40.44
N SER A 30 -8.63 -21.25 39.86
CA SER A 30 -9.57 -20.16 39.61
C SER A 30 -9.36 -18.90 40.46
N THR A 31 -9.48 -17.71 39.84
CA THR A 31 -10.48 -16.67 40.17
C THR A 31 -10.44 -15.60 39.08
N ASP A 32 -11.63 -15.24 38.60
CA ASP A 32 -11.96 -14.05 37.82
C ASP A 32 -11.36 -12.79 38.49
N GLU A 33 -10.41 -12.12 37.85
CA GLU A 33 -10.13 -10.69 38.09
C GLU A 33 -9.82 -10.01 36.74
N GLU A 34 -10.82 -9.25 36.30
CA GLU A 34 -10.71 -7.98 35.57
C GLU A 34 -9.91 -7.98 34.25
N THR A 35 -10.65 -8.23 33.18
CA THR A 35 -10.32 -7.78 31.83
C THR A 35 -10.45 -6.25 31.77
N SER A 36 -9.48 -5.51 32.31
CA SER A 36 -9.38 -4.05 32.16
C SER A 36 -7.98 -3.54 32.43
N SER A 37 -7.14 -3.58 31.39
CA SER A 37 -6.16 -2.55 31.00
C SER A 37 -5.20 -3.21 30.01
N GLY A 38 -5.31 -2.86 28.73
CA GLY A 38 -4.67 -1.63 28.28
C GLY A 38 -3.27 -1.86 27.69
N GLY A 39 -2.94 -3.08 27.29
CA GLY A 39 -1.83 -3.33 26.38
C GLY A 39 -2.26 -3.10 24.93
N SER A 40 -2.63 -1.85 24.58
CA SER A 40 -2.76 -1.45 23.17
C SER A 40 -1.37 -1.33 22.56
N GLY A 41 -0.65 -2.45 22.49
CA GLY A 41 0.48 -2.57 21.59
C GLY A 41 -0.05 -2.37 20.18
N PRO A 42 0.67 -1.65 19.32
CA PRO A 42 0.18 -1.42 17.97
C PRO A 42 0.04 -2.75 17.25
N THR A 43 -1.12 -2.96 16.65
CA THR A 43 -1.41 -4.18 15.88
C THR A 43 -0.71 -4.06 14.53
N PRO A 44 0.12 -5.03 14.13
CA PRO A 44 0.75 -5.01 12.83
C PRO A 44 -0.32 -5.06 11.73
N ILE A 45 -0.16 -4.18 10.74
CA ILE A 45 -1.06 -4.09 9.58
C ILE A 45 -0.28 -4.41 8.34
N GLU A 46 -0.73 -5.46 7.68
CA GLU A 46 -0.25 -5.85 6.38
C GLU A 46 -1.31 -5.52 5.34
N VAL A 47 -0.90 -4.79 4.31
CA VAL A 47 -1.79 -4.38 3.22
C VAL A 47 -1.38 -5.04 1.93
N HIS A 48 -2.30 -5.76 1.30
CA HIS A 48 -2.08 -6.37 -0.01
C HIS A 48 -2.77 -5.54 -1.10
N THR A 49 -2.00 -5.00 -2.05
CA THR A 49 -2.51 -4.21 -3.18
C THR A 49 -1.88 -4.62 -4.51
N ARG A 50 -2.64 -4.51 -5.60
CA ARG A 50 -2.17 -4.86 -6.95
C ARG A 50 -1.67 -3.61 -7.70
N MET A 51 -0.48 -3.12 -7.36
CA MET A 51 0.19 -2.00 -8.03
C MET A 51 1.25 -2.53 -9.01
N LYS A 52 1.05 -2.37 -10.32
CA LYS A 52 1.88 -3.04 -11.33
C LYS A 52 3.23 -2.36 -11.60
N ASP A 53 3.32 -1.05 -11.44
CA ASP A 53 4.51 -0.28 -11.81
C ASP A 53 5.14 0.40 -10.59
N ALA A 54 6.32 -0.08 -10.19
CA ALA A 54 7.05 0.43 -9.04
C ALA A 54 7.50 1.89 -9.22
N SER A 55 7.79 2.32 -10.45
CA SER A 55 8.23 3.70 -10.72
C SER A 55 7.07 4.68 -10.58
N LEU A 56 5.86 4.26 -10.95
CA LEU A 56 4.65 5.04 -10.72
C LEU A 56 4.26 5.08 -9.24
N LEU A 57 4.48 3.99 -8.51
CA LEU A 57 4.28 3.94 -7.07
C LEU A 57 5.25 4.87 -6.33
N ALA A 58 6.53 4.85 -6.68
CA ALA A 58 7.52 5.78 -6.15
C ALA A 58 7.14 7.24 -6.46
N SER A 59 6.70 7.53 -7.69
CA SER A 59 6.21 8.86 -8.07
C SER A 59 4.95 9.27 -7.28
N ALA A 60 4.02 8.35 -7.04
CA ALA A 60 2.80 8.61 -6.29
C ALA A 60 3.10 8.93 -4.82
N LEU A 61 4.09 8.26 -4.23
CA LEU A 61 4.57 8.58 -2.89
C LEU A 61 5.21 9.96 -2.83
N GLN A 62 6.01 10.33 -3.84
CA GLN A 62 6.55 11.69 -3.93
C GLN A 62 5.45 12.75 -4.06
N ASP A 63 4.38 12.47 -4.82
CA ASP A 63 3.21 13.35 -4.94
C ASP A 63 2.50 13.54 -3.57
N LEU A 64 2.60 12.57 -2.66
CA LEU A 64 2.10 12.66 -1.28
C LEU A 64 3.07 13.34 -0.31
N GLY A 65 4.21 13.83 -0.79
CA GLY A 65 5.25 14.44 0.04
C GLY A 65 6.16 13.44 0.74
N ALA A 66 6.22 12.20 0.26
CA ALA A 66 7.14 11.22 0.80
C ALA A 66 8.60 11.65 0.60
N SER A 67 9.40 11.42 1.63
CA SER A 67 10.85 11.56 1.63
C SER A 67 11.53 10.19 1.69
N ASN A 68 12.83 10.14 1.36
CA ASN A 68 13.63 8.91 1.34
C ASN A 68 12.98 7.78 0.51
N VAL A 69 12.35 8.15 -0.61
CA VAL A 69 11.74 7.17 -1.52
C VAL A 69 12.86 6.44 -2.25
N ASP A 70 13.01 5.16 -1.95
CA ASP A 70 13.97 4.27 -2.58
C ASP A 70 13.29 3.00 -3.09
N THR A 71 13.83 2.42 -4.16
CA THR A 71 13.29 1.21 -4.77
C THR A 71 14.45 0.29 -5.14
N VAL A 72 14.57 -0.82 -4.41
CA VAL A 72 15.68 -1.78 -4.53
C VAL A 72 15.12 -3.19 -4.44
N ASP A 73 15.49 -4.06 -5.37
CA ASP A 73 15.19 -5.51 -5.36
C ASP A 73 13.72 -5.87 -5.11
N GLY A 74 12.78 -5.14 -5.72
CA GLY A 74 11.34 -5.40 -5.55
C GLY A 74 10.76 -4.93 -4.20
N ALA A 75 11.56 -4.22 -3.41
CA ALA A 75 11.12 -3.47 -2.24
C ALA A 75 11.11 -1.97 -2.54
N LEU A 76 10.18 -1.27 -1.91
CA LEU A 76 10.08 0.17 -1.93
C LEU A 76 10.03 0.66 -0.48
N THR A 77 10.82 1.68 -0.14
CA THR A 77 10.77 2.33 1.17
C THR A 77 10.51 3.80 1.02
N ALA A 78 9.76 4.38 1.94
CA ALA A 78 9.43 5.80 1.94
C ALA A 78 9.07 6.27 3.36
N VAL A 79 9.17 7.58 3.61
CA VAL A 79 8.72 8.21 4.85
C VAL A 79 7.71 9.30 4.51
N VAL A 80 6.50 9.19 5.05
CA VAL A 80 5.40 10.15 4.85
C VAL A 80 5.02 10.75 6.21
N GLY A 81 5.40 12.00 6.45
CA GLY A 81 5.29 12.60 7.79
C GLY A 81 6.07 11.79 8.82
N ASP A 82 5.38 11.34 9.87
CA ASP A 82 5.96 10.52 10.95
C ASP A 82 5.83 9.01 10.71
N LEU A 83 5.34 8.59 9.54
CA LEU A 83 5.13 7.19 9.19
C LEU A 83 6.21 6.71 8.21
N SER A 84 6.84 5.60 8.55
CA SER A 84 7.73 4.86 7.66
C SER A 84 6.95 3.74 6.97
N LEU A 85 7.03 3.71 5.65
CA LEU A 85 6.38 2.75 4.78
C LEU A 85 7.44 1.87 4.14
N ARG A 86 7.32 0.56 4.29
CA ARG A 86 8.05 -0.43 3.51
C ARG A 86 7.06 -1.27 2.74
N MET A 87 7.22 -1.33 1.43
CA MET A 87 6.44 -2.18 0.54
C MET A 87 7.33 -3.23 -0.08
N THR A 88 6.87 -4.46 -0.18
CA THR A 88 7.57 -5.57 -0.86
C THR A 88 6.62 -6.25 -1.81
N ARG A 89 7.11 -6.60 -3.00
CA ARG A 89 6.33 -7.32 -4.00
C ARG A 89 6.57 -8.82 -3.88
N ASP A 90 5.50 -9.60 -3.84
CA ASP A 90 5.57 -11.06 -3.85
C ASP A 90 5.63 -11.63 -5.28
N GLU A 91 5.68 -12.97 -5.37
CA GLU A 91 5.74 -13.71 -6.64
C GLU A 91 4.45 -13.56 -7.49
N ASP A 92 3.33 -13.20 -6.86
CA ASP A 92 2.04 -12.95 -7.51
C ASP A 92 1.87 -11.49 -7.95
N ASP A 93 2.97 -10.72 -7.94
CA ASP A 93 3.03 -9.32 -8.31
C ASP A 93 2.21 -8.39 -7.37
N ILE A 94 1.83 -8.89 -6.19
CA ILE A 94 1.08 -8.15 -5.17
C ILE A 94 2.06 -7.45 -4.24
N TRP A 95 1.77 -6.19 -3.93
CA TRP A 95 2.53 -5.44 -2.94
C TRP A 95 1.93 -5.65 -1.56
N THR A 96 2.77 -6.14 -0.65
CA THR A 96 2.57 -6.08 0.79
C THR A 96 3.14 -4.76 1.31
N ALA A 97 2.37 -4.00 2.09
CA ALA A 97 2.86 -2.83 2.81
C ALA A 97 2.93 -3.09 4.32
N HIS A 98 4.03 -2.62 4.93
CA HIS A 98 4.24 -2.58 6.36
C HIS A 98 4.51 -1.12 6.77
N ILE A 99 3.79 -0.65 7.79
CA ILE A 99 3.80 0.76 8.20
C ILE A 99 4.14 0.85 9.68
N THR A 100 5.18 1.62 9.99
CA THR A 100 5.64 1.87 11.35
C THR A 100 5.63 3.36 11.66
N GLY A 101 5.35 3.74 12.90
CA GLY A 101 5.52 5.10 13.39
C GLY A 101 7.00 5.48 13.56
N ALA A 102 7.24 6.76 13.82
CA ALA A 102 8.58 7.31 14.05
C ALA A 102 9.30 6.70 15.27
N ASP A 103 8.56 6.11 16.20
CA ASP A 103 9.10 5.38 17.35
C ASP A 103 9.55 3.94 17.01
N GLY A 104 9.42 3.54 15.74
CA GLY A 104 9.78 2.23 15.22
C GLY A 104 8.78 1.12 15.57
N ARG A 105 7.64 1.47 16.16
CA ARG A 105 6.55 0.52 16.41
C ARG A 105 5.55 0.53 15.26
N ASP A 106 4.72 -0.50 15.18
CA ASP A 106 3.66 -0.55 14.17
C ASP A 106 2.75 0.69 14.26
N ALA A 107 2.30 1.18 13.11
CA ALA A 107 1.40 2.32 13.06
C ALA A 107 0.01 1.94 13.61
N GLN A 108 -0.71 2.94 14.12
CA GLN A 108 -2.11 2.72 14.49
C GLN A 108 -2.96 2.40 13.27
N ALA A 109 -4.02 1.63 13.47
CA ALA A 109 -4.81 1.11 12.37
C ALA A 109 -5.49 2.17 11.49
N ALA A 110 -5.95 3.25 12.12
CA ALA A 110 -6.55 4.37 11.41
C ALA A 110 -5.51 5.07 10.52
N ASP A 111 -4.32 5.36 11.04
CA ASP A 111 -3.27 6.08 10.33
C ASP A 111 -2.70 5.25 9.16
N ALA A 112 -2.47 3.96 9.39
CA ALA A 112 -2.01 3.02 8.37
C ALA A 112 -3.03 2.90 7.22
N THR A 113 -4.32 2.77 7.56
CA THR A 113 -5.39 2.67 6.56
C THR A 113 -5.50 3.97 5.76
N ALA A 114 -5.51 5.12 6.43
CA ALA A 114 -5.59 6.43 5.77
C ALA A 114 -4.40 6.70 4.85
N LEU A 115 -3.19 6.29 5.24
CA LEU A 115 -2.01 6.41 4.38
C LEU A 115 -2.15 5.56 3.12
N ILE A 116 -2.60 4.31 3.26
CA ILE A 116 -2.74 3.39 2.12
C ILE A 116 -3.81 3.85 1.14
N GLU A 117 -4.95 4.35 1.63
CA GLU A 117 -5.99 4.92 0.78
C GLU A 117 -5.47 6.14 0.00
N GLN A 118 -4.65 6.98 0.63
CA GLN A 118 -3.99 8.11 -0.05
C GLN A 118 -3.00 7.63 -1.11
N VAL A 119 -2.20 6.59 -0.82
CA VAL A 119 -1.25 5.99 -1.77
C VAL A 119 -1.99 5.38 -2.97
N ASP A 120 -3.06 4.63 -2.76
CA ASP A 120 -3.87 4.05 -3.85
C ASP A 120 -4.46 5.15 -4.74
N ALA A 121 -5.05 6.19 -4.15
CA ALA A 121 -5.61 7.31 -4.90
C ALA A 121 -4.53 8.07 -5.70
N ALA A 122 -3.36 8.32 -5.09
CA ALA A 122 -2.24 8.98 -5.77
C ALA A 122 -1.70 8.12 -6.93
N TYR A 123 -1.57 6.81 -6.72
CA TYR A 123 -1.14 5.86 -7.73
C TYR A 123 -2.11 5.81 -8.91
N ALA A 124 -3.42 5.72 -8.64
CA ALA A 124 -4.46 5.73 -9.67
C ALA A 124 -4.38 6.99 -10.55
N ARG A 125 -4.27 8.18 -9.93
CA ARG A 125 -4.10 9.45 -10.67
C ARG A 125 -2.82 9.46 -11.52
N ARG A 126 -1.74 8.84 -11.06
CA ARG A 126 -0.48 8.77 -11.82
C ARG A 126 -0.59 7.84 -13.02
N VAL A 127 -1.19 6.67 -12.83
CA VAL A 127 -1.48 5.71 -13.91
C VAL A 127 -2.35 6.36 -14.98
N GLN A 128 -3.43 7.04 -14.60
CA GLN A 128 -4.30 7.75 -15.54
C GLN A 128 -3.55 8.81 -16.34
N ARG A 129 -2.73 9.64 -15.67
CA ARG A 129 -1.88 10.66 -16.32
C ARG A 129 -0.94 10.03 -17.35
N GLU A 130 -0.29 8.93 -17.01
CA GLU A 130 0.62 8.26 -17.94
C GLU A 130 -0.12 7.60 -19.11
N VAL A 131 -1.26 6.96 -18.85
CA VAL A 131 -2.09 6.35 -19.91
C VAL A 131 -2.58 7.41 -20.88
N ALA A 132 -3.10 8.54 -20.39
CA ALA A 132 -3.53 9.66 -21.24
C ALA A 132 -2.38 10.20 -22.09
N ALA A 133 -1.20 10.40 -21.49
CA ALA A 133 0.00 10.83 -22.22
C ALA A 133 0.39 9.82 -23.32
N ARG A 134 0.36 8.52 -23.00
CA ARG A 134 0.67 7.44 -23.94
C ARG A 134 -0.34 7.37 -25.09
N ILE A 135 -1.63 7.59 -24.81
CA ILE A 135 -2.68 7.67 -25.84
C ILE A 135 -2.40 8.84 -26.78
N ARG A 136 -2.09 10.04 -26.24
CA ARG A 136 -1.76 11.22 -27.05
C ARG A 136 -0.57 10.94 -27.98
N THR A 137 0.54 10.43 -27.44
CA THR A 137 1.72 10.10 -28.26
C THR A 137 1.41 9.06 -29.34
N ARG A 138 0.60 8.05 -29.04
CA ARG A 138 0.22 7.03 -30.04
C ARG A 138 -0.74 7.59 -31.09
N ALA A 139 -1.69 8.43 -30.70
CA ALA A 139 -2.62 9.09 -31.60
C ALA A 139 -1.87 9.94 -32.62
N ASP A 140 -0.95 10.79 -32.16
CA ASP A 140 -0.13 11.65 -33.04
C ASP A 140 0.66 10.82 -34.07
N ASN A 141 1.26 9.71 -33.64
CA ASN A 141 2.02 8.81 -34.52
C ASN A 141 1.14 8.02 -35.49
N ALA A 142 -0.14 7.83 -35.17
CA ALA A 142 -1.10 7.07 -35.97
C ALA A 142 -1.96 7.95 -36.89
N GLY A 143 -1.63 9.24 -37.02
CA GLY A 143 -2.37 10.18 -37.88
C GLY A 143 -3.67 10.69 -37.28
N PHE A 144 -3.86 10.52 -35.98
CA PHE A 144 -4.96 11.14 -35.24
C PHE A 144 -4.52 12.44 -34.57
N GLU A 145 -5.47 13.33 -34.34
CA GLU A 145 -5.31 14.57 -33.62
C GLU A 145 -6.27 14.59 -32.42
N LEU A 146 -5.78 15.02 -31.26
CA LEU A 146 -6.62 15.20 -30.08
C LEU A 146 -7.42 16.50 -30.22
N VAL A 147 -8.75 16.36 -30.35
CA VAL A 147 -9.68 17.47 -30.52
C VAL A 147 -10.18 17.99 -29.18
N SER A 148 -10.44 17.09 -28.24
CA SER A 148 -10.83 17.47 -26.88
C SER A 148 -10.34 16.48 -25.83
N GLU A 149 -10.05 17.02 -24.66
CA GLU A 149 -9.79 16.27 -23.43
C GLU A 149 -10.61 16.93 -22.32
N SER A 150 -11.44 16.14 -21.64
CA SER A 150 -12.19 16.58 -20.47
C SER A 150 -11.93 15.66 -19.30
N ARG A 151 -11.77 16.24 -18.11
CA ARG A 151 -11.68 15.51 -16.86
C ARG A 151 -12.95 15.76 -16.04
N GLU A 152 -13.54 14.69 -15.52
CA GLU A 152 -14.73 14.76 -14.66
C GLU A 152 -14.33 14.81 -13.17
N GLU A 153 -15.31 15.03 -12.30
CA GLU A 153 -15.09 15.15 -10.84
C GLU A 153 -14.59 13.86 -10.19
N ASP A 154 -14.86 12.70 -10.81
CA ASP A 154 -14.41 11.39 -10.36
C ASP A 154 -13.03 10.99 -10.90
N ASP A 155 -12.26 11.97 -11.38
CA ASP A 155 -10.96 11.80 -12.05
C ASP A 155 -11.03 10.95 -13.34
N SER A 156 -12.22 10.69 -13.89
CA SER A 156 -12.33 10.08 -15.23
C SER A 156 -11.88 11.07 -16.31
N VAL A 157 -11.27 10.53 -17.38
CA VAL A 157 -10.73 11.32 -18.49
C VAL A 157 -11.35 10.84 -19.79
N THR A 158 -12.02 11.74 -20.50
CA THR A 158 -12.56 11.52 -21.83
C THR A 158 -11.68 12.23 -22.86
N MET A 159 -11.23 11.49 -23.87
CA MET A 159 -10.39 12.00 -24.97
C MET A 159 -11.10 11.76 -26.30
N VAL A 160 -11.27 12.82 -27.11
CA VAL A 160 -11.84 12.73 -28.46
C VAL A 160 -10.73 12.93 -29.49
N LEU A 161 -10.55 11.94 -30.36
CA LEU A 161 -9.54 11.93 -31.40
C LEU A 161 -10.21 12.05 -32.79
N ALA A 162 -9.71 12.95 -33.64
CA ALA A 162 -10.09 13.03 -35.05
C ALA A 162 -8.98 12.48 -35.94
N VAL A 163 -9.34 12.01 -37.14
CA VAL A 163 -8.38 11.62 -38.16
C VAL A 163 -7.88 12.88 -38.87
N ARG A 164 -6.57 13.04 -39.05
CA ARG A 164 -6.01 14.10 -39.90
C ARG A 164 -6.30 13.74 -41.36
N GLU A 165 -7.17 14.48 -42.03
CA GLU A 165 -7.28 14.39 -43.49
C GLU A 165 -5.98 14.95 -44.10
N GLN A 166 -5.23 14.11 -44.80
CA GLN A 166 -4.11 14.56 -45.63
C GLN A 166 -4.71 15.27 -46.86
N LEU A 167 -4.74 16.60 -46.84
CA LEU A 167 -5.00 17.44 -48.01
C LEU A 167 -3.74 17.57 -48.88
#